data_AF-A0A8T4DFE3-F1
#
_entry.id   AF-A0A8T4DFE3-F1
#
_cell.length_a   1.000
_cell.length_b   1.000
_cell.length_c   1.000
_cell.angle_alpha   90.00
_cell.angle_beta   90.00
_cell.angle_gamma   90.00
#
_symmetry.space_group_name_H-M   'P 1'
#
loop_
_entity.id
_entity.type
_entity.pdbx_description
1 polymer ?
#
loop_
_entity_poly.entity_id
_entity_poly.type
_entity_poly.pdbx_seq_one_letter_code
_entity_poly.pdbx_strand_id
1 'polypeptide(L)'
;MEETNCYDNFPAWMALLATAVTLAIYGIGAYILVGFSIIIAILYLLYCLWIEQRVLRRSCVNCFYYGKTCGLGRGKLCSVLFEKGDPQRFAAAEISWTAILPDFLVFIIPLVGGIILIMMAFTWLLVALVALFAILAFGGTAVIRGSFACKYCKQREIGCPAERLFSKEETHHE
;
A
#
# COMPACT_ATOMS: atom_id res chain seq x y z
N MET A 1 -25.33 16.95 -2.52
CA MET A 1 -24.28 16.27 -1.76
C MET A 1 -24.74 14.84 -1.60
N GLU A 2 -24.19 13.89 -2.36
CA GLU A 2 -24.51 12.47 -2.15
C GLU A 2 -23.95 12.07 -0.77
N GLU A 3 -24.81 11.60 0.13
CA GLU A 3 -24.38 10.92 1.35
C GLU A 3 -23.67 9.62 0.94
N THR A 4 -22.37 9.70 0.70
CA THR A 4 -21.53 8.50 0.56
C THR A 4 -21.56 7.77 1.89
N ASN A 5 -22.37 6.72 2.00
CA ASN A 5 -22.41 5.85 3.18
C ASN A 5 -21.01 5.30 3.48
N CYS A 6 -20.31 5.90 4.43
CA CYS A 6 -19.03 5.41 4.92
C CYS A 6 -19.22 4.08 5.67
N TYR A 7 -18.37 3.10 5.39
CA TYR A 7 -18.44 1.79 6.04
C TYR A 7 -17.76 1.84 7.41
N ASP A 8 -18.47 1.47 8.47
CA ASP A 8 -17.85 1.23 9.79
C ASP A 8 -17.01 -0.04 9.81
N ASN A 9 -17.43 -1.07 9.06
CA ASN A 9 -16.66 -2.27 8.77
C ASN A 9 -16.76 -2.55 7.27
N PHE A 10 -15.62 -2.67 6.60
CA PHE A 10 -15.60 -3.08 5.20
C PHE A 10 -15.99 -4.56 5.06
N PRO A 11 -16.65 -4.94 3.95
CA PRO A 11 -16.88 -6.34 3.62
C PRO A 11 -15.56 -7.13 3.62
N ALA A 12 -15.55 -8.30 4.26
CA ALA A 12 -14.33 -9.10 4.40
C ALA A 12 -13.71 -9.48 3.05
N TRP A 13 -14.52 -9.69 2.00
CA TRP A 13 -14.04 -9.99 0.66
C TRP A 13 -13.19 -8.85 0.07
N MET A 14 -13.50 -7.58 0.36
CA MET A 14 -12.71 -6.43 -0.10
C MET A 14 -11.34 -6.42 0.57
N ALA A 15 -11.30 -6.65 1.88
CA ALA A 15 -10.06 -6.75 2.65
C ALA A 15 -9.19 -7.93 2.18
N LEU A 16 -9.81 -9.08 1.89
CA LEU A 16 -9.13 -10.24 1.33
C LEU A 16 -8.58 -9.96 -0.06
N LEU A 17 -9.35 -9.32 -0.94
CA LEU A 17 -8.90 -8.93 -2.28
C LEU A 17 -7.71 -7.97 -2.21
N ALA A 18 -7.80 -6.94 -1.36
CA ALA A 18 -6.71 -5.97 -1.17
C ALA A 18 -5.43 -6.63 -0.65
N THR A 19 -5.57 -7.55 0.30
CA THR A 19 -4.44 -8.32 0.85
C THR A 19 -3.86 -9.24 -0.22
N ALA A 20 -4.71 -9.93 -0.99
CA ALA A 20 -4.27 -10.82 -2.06
C ALA A 20 -3.49 -10.08 -3.15
N VAL A 21 -3.96 -8.89 -3.57
CA VAL A 21 -3.24 -8.05 -4.53
C VAL A 21 -1.89 -7.60 -3.97
N THR A 22 -1.84 -7.19 -2.69
CA THR A 22 -0.59 -6.79 -2.03
C THR A 22 0.42 -7.95 -2.00
N LEU A 23 -0.03 -9.15 -1.60
CA LEU A 23 0.81 -10.35 -1.58
C LEU A 23 1.26 -10.77 -2.98
N ALA A 24 0.39 -10.64 -3.99
CA ALA A 24 0.75 -10.92 -5.38
C ALA A 24 1.85 -9.97 -5.87
N ILE A 25 1.76 -8.68 -5.55
CA ILE A 25 2.80 -7.70 -5.88
C ILE A 25 4.12 -8.11 -5.22
N TYR A 26 4.12 -8.45 -3.93
CA TYR A 26 5.35 -8.83 -3.22
C TYR A 26 5.95 -10.12 -3.79
N GLY A 27 5.10 -11.11 -4.09
CA GLY A 27 5.52 -12.39 -4.67
C GLY A 27 6.12 -12.22 -6.08
N ILE A 28 5.44 -11.47 -6.96
CA ILE A 28 5.94 -11.22 -8.32
C ILE A 28 7.21 -10.37 -8.27
N GLY A 29 7.25 -9.34 -7.42
CA GLY A 29 8.43 -8.49 -7.25
C GLY A 29 9.65 -9.29 -6.76
N ALA A 30 9.46 -10.14 -5.77
CA ALA A 30 10.52 -11.04 -5.29
C ALA A 30 10.96 -12.02 -6.37
N TYR A 31 10.03 -12.62 -7.11
CA TYR A 31 10.35 -13.55 -8.20
C TYR A 31 11.18 -12.90 -9.30
N ILE A 32 10.84 -11.67 -9.71
CA ILE A 32 11.65 -10.89 -10.66
C ILE A 32 13.07 -10.74 -10.12
N LEU A 33 13.23 -10.36 -8.84
CA LEU A 33 14.54 -10.11 -8.23
C LEU A 33 15.39 -11.36 -8.01
N VAL A 34 14.79 -12.57 -7.96
CA VAL A 34 15.54 -13.84 -7.96
C VAL A 34 16.43 -13.94 -9.21
N GLY A 35 16.04 -13.31 -10.33
CA GLY A 35 16.85 -13.24 -11.54
C GLY A 35 18.24 -12.63 -11.35
N PHE A 36 18.45 -11.82 -10.29
CA PHE A 36 19.78 -11.36 -9.90
C PHE A 36 20.43 -12.29 -8.87
N SER A 37 19.72 -12.58 -7.78
CA SER A 37 20.16 -13.48 -6.71
C SER A 37 19.02 -13.76 -5.74
N ILE A 38 19.00 -14.96 -5.17
CA ILE A 38 18.08 -15.32 -4.08
C ILE A 38 18.25 -14.42 -2.85
N ILE A 39 19.47 -13.93 -2.58
CA ILE A 39 19.76 -13.04 -1.45
C ILE A 39 19.04 -11.71 -1.64
N ILE A 40 19.04 -11.16 -2.85
CA ILE A 40 18.35 -9.90 -3.16
C ILE A 40 16.85 -10.04 -2.97
N ALA A 41 16.26 -11.15 -3.42
CA ALA A 41 14.84 -11.44 -3.22
C ALA A 41 14.47 -11.55 -1.73
N ILE A 42 15.30 -12.20 -0.91
CA ILE A 42 15.11 -12.29 0.54
C ILE A 42 15.18 -10.90 1.19
N LEU A 43 16.20 -10.09 0.85
CA LEU A 43 16.32 -8.73 1.36
C LEU A 43 15.12 -7.86 0.99
N TYR A 44 14.60 -8.01 -0.23
CA TYR A 44 13.38 -7.32 -0.67
C TYR A 44 12.14 -7.73 0.14
N LEU A 45 11.95 -9.02 0.42
CA LEU A 45 10.82 -9.49 1.24
C LEU A 45 10.92 -9.01 2.69
N LEU A 46 12.13 -9.01 3.26
CA LEU A 46 12.38 -8.43 4.58
C LEU A 46 12.08 -6.93 4.61
N TYR A 47 12.44 -6.22 3.54
CA TYR A 47 12.09 -4.81 3.38
C TYR A 47 10.57 -4.60 3.33
N CYS A 48 9.84 -5.37 2.52
CA CYS A 48 8.38 -5.30 2.46
C CYS A 48 7.73 -5.56 3.83
N LEU A 49 8.22 -6.56 4.57
CA LEU A 49 7.72 -6.86 5.92
C LEU A 49 7.99 -5.71 6.90
N TRP A 50 9.19 -5.12 6.83
CA TRP A 50 9.53 -3.95 7.65
C TRP A 50 8.62 -2.75 7.36
N ILE A 51 8.31 -2.49 6.07
CA ILE A 51 7.37 -1.45 5.67
C ILE A 51 5.96 -1.74 6.20
N GLU A 52 5.46 -2.97 6.06
CA GLU A 52 4.17 -3.37 6.62
C GLU A 52 4.10 -3.13 8.12
N GLN A 53 5.13 -3.54 8.86
CA GLN A 53 5.22 -3.33 10.30
C GLN A 53 5.27 -1.84 10.66
N ARG A 54 6.01 -1.03 9.90
CA ARG A 54 6.09 0.43 10.08
C ARG A 54 4.72 1.09 9.90
N VAL A 55 3.98 0.72 8.87
CA VAL A 55 2.63 1.25 8.61
C VAL A 55 1.66 0.82 9.71
N LEU A 56 1.71 -0.44 10.14
CA LEU A 56 0.87 -0.93 11.23
C LEU A 56 1.13 -0.13 12.52
N ARG A 57 2.40 0.00 12.93
CA ARG A 57 2.82 0.67 14.17
C ARG A 57 2.63 2.17 14.19
N ARG A 58 2.70 2.87 13.06
CA ARG A 58 2.59 4.34 13.03
C ARG A 58 1.20 4.81 12.66
N SER A 59 0.59 4.15 11.68
CA SER A 59 -0.67 4.59 11.09
C SER A 59 -1.83 3.75 11.60
N CYS A 60 -1.79 2.42 11.48
CA CYS A 60 -2.97 1.59 11.79
C CYS A 60 -3.32 1.57 13.28
N VAL A 61 -2.35 1.67 14.20
CA VAL A 61 -2.64 1.76 15.67
C VAL A 61 -3.47 2.98 16.05
N ASN A 62 -3.33 4.08 15.29
CA ASN A 62 -4.01 5.35 15.52
C ASN A 62 -5.23 5.53 14.58
N CYS A 63 -5.52 4.56 13.71
CA CYS A 63 -6.61 4.67 12.74
C CYS A 63 -7.97 4.31 13.38
N PHE A 64 -9.05 4.95 12.92
CA PHE A 64 -10.43 4.64 13.32
C PHE A 64 -10.78 3.14 13.17
N TYR A 65 -10.19 2.48 12.17
CA TYR A 65 -10.41 1.06 11.91
C TYR A 65 -9.54 0.11 12.75
N TYR A 66 -8.84 0.59 13.77
CA TYR A 66 -8.15 -0.29 14.72
C TYR A 66 -9.15 -1.28 15.35
N GLY A 67 -8.86 -2.58 15.25
CA GLY A 67 -9.77 -3.64 15.72
C GLY A 67 -10.97 -3.91 14.81
N LYS A 68 -11.09 -3.20 13.69
CA LYS A 68 -12.16 -3.33 12.69
C LYS A 68 -11.61 -3.81 11.35
N THR A 69 -12.50 -4.28 10.48
CA THR A 69 -12.13 -4.62 9.10
C THR A 69 -12.05 -3.34 8.27
N CYS A 70 -10.84 -2.87 7.96
CA CYS A 70 -10.64 -1.79 6.99
C CYS A 70 -10.59 -2.33 5.56
N GLY A 71 -10.74 -1.46 4.55
CA GLY A 71 -10.68 -1.86 3.13
C GLY A 71 -9.36 -2.51 2.71
N LEU A 72 -8.29 -2.33 3.50
CA LEU A 72 -6.98 -2.97 3.30
C LEU A 72 -6.74 -4.19 4.20
N GLY A 73 -7.69 -4.57 5.06
CA GLY A 73 -7.56 -5.68 6.02
C GLY A 73 -6.61 -5.45 7.20
N ARG A 74 -5.81 -4.38 7.18
CA ARG A 74 -4.77 -4.08 8.18
C ARG A 74 -5.29 -3.71 9.58
N GLY A 75 -6.52 -3.21 9.71
CA GLY A 75 -7.09 -2.77 10.99
C GLY A 75 -7.21 -3.89 12.03
N LYS A 76 -7.67 -5.07 11.58
CA LYS A 76 -7.79 -6.28 12.40
C LYS A 76 -6.43 -6.94 12.68
N LEU A 77 -5.53 -6.91 11.69
CA LEU A 77 -4.15 -7.38 11.87
C LEU A 77 -3.40 -6.54 12.92
N CYS A 78 -3.60 -5.21 12.88
CA CYS A 78 -2.98 -4.28 13.81
C CYS A 78 -3.39 -4.56 15.26
N SER A 79 -4.68 -4.80 15.52
CA SER A 79 -5.16 -5.05 16.89
C SER A 79 -4.66 -6.34 17.52
N VAL A 80 -4.20 -7.29 16.71
CA VAL A 80 -3.58 -8.53 17.22
C VAL A 80 -2.11 -8.32 17.56
N LEU A 81 -1.42 -7.45 16.81
CA LEU A 81 0.03 -7.26 16.93
C LEU A 81 0.43 -6.10 17.84
N PHE A 82 -0.43 -5.08 18.00
CA PHE A 82 -0.12 -3.84 18.68
C PHE A 82 -1.30 -3.35 19.51
N GLU A 83 -1.00 -2.64 20.60
CA GLU A 83 -1.99 -1.95 21.40
C GLU A 83 -2.55 -0.72 20.67
N LYS A 84 -3.76 -0.31 21.06
CA LYS A 84 -4.43 0.83 20.46
C LYS A 84 -3.69 2.11 20.80
N GLY A 85 -3.38 2.89 19.78
CA GLY A 85 -2.80 4.22 19.93
C GLY A 85 -3.87 5.30 20.11
N ASP A 86 -3.46 6.55 19.91
CA ASP A 86 -4.32 7.72 20.03
C ASP A 86 -4.82 8.18 18.65
N PRO A 87 -6.14 8.13 18.39
CA PRO A 87 -6.71 8.58 17.12
C PRO A 87 -6.41 10.03 16.76
N GLN A 88 -6.23 10.91 17.73
CA GLN A 88 -5.91 12.32 17.47
C GLN A 88 -4.52 12.48 16.83
N ARG A 89 -3.57 11.59 17.18
CA ARG A 89 -2.23 11.56 16.57
C ARG A 89 -2.26 11.20 15.10
N PHE A 90 -3.28 10.47 14.63
CA PHE A 90 -3.42 10.16 13.20
C PHE A 90 -3.80 11.41 12.40
N ALA A 91 -4.78 12.18 12.86
CA ALA A 91 -5.26 13.39 12.17
C ALA A 91 -4.25 14.55 12.23
N ALA A 92 -3.41 14.57 13.29
CA ALA A 92 -2.33 15.54 13.45
C ALA A 92 -1.01 15.12 12.76
N ALA A 93 -0.92 13.89 12.24
CA ALA A 93 0.30 13.43 11.59
C ALA A 93 0.54 14.21 10.29
N GLU A 94 1.69 14.86 10.17
CA GLU A 94 2.17 15.41 8.91
C GLU A 94 2.88 14.31 8.13
N ILE A 95 2.39 14.03 6.92
CA ILE A 95 3.11 13.14 6.01
C ILE A 95 4.16 13.96 5.28
N SER A 96 5.43 13.61 5.48
CA SER A 96 6.56 14.10 4.70
C SER A 96 6.89 13.14 3.55
N TRP A 97 7.60 13.63 2.52
CA TRP A 97 8.12 12.78 1.44
C TRP A 97 9.00 11.63 1.95
N THR A 98 9.76 11.85 3.03
CA THR A 98 10.57 10.79 3.67
C THR A 98 9.72 9.72 4.37
N ALA A 99 8.46 10.03 4.68
CA ALA A 99 7.52 9.05 5.19
C ALA A 99 7.01 8.12 4.08
N ILE A 100 6.76 8.63 2.87
CA ILE A 100 6.13 7.88 1.76
C ILE A 100 7.16 7.20 0.85
N LEU A 101 8.35 7.79 0.69
CA LEU A 101 9.40 7.25 -0.19
C LEU A 101 9.68 5.74 0.05
N PRO A 102 9.76 5.25 1.30
CA PRO A 102 9.94 3.82 1.54
C PRO A 102 8.80 2.94 1.02
N ASP A 103 7.56 3.44 1.03
CA ASP A 103 6.41 2.71 0.48
C ASP A 103 6.49 2.61 -1.05
N PHE A 104 6.98 3.65 -1.73
CA PHE A 104 7.17 3.62 -3.18
C PHE A 104 8.30 2.68 -3.62
N LEU A 105 9.35 2.56 -2.82
CA LEU A 105 10.48 1.68 -3.12
C LEU A 105 10.08 0.21 -3.26
N VAL A 106 8.99 -0.21 -2.60
CA VAL A 106 8.40 -1.55 -2.76
C VAL A 106 8.02 -1.85 -4.22
N PHE A 107 7.64 -0.82 -4.99
CA PHE A 107 7.31 -0.93 -6.41
C PHE A 107 8.49 -0.57 -7.32
N ILE A 108 9.26 0.45 -6.96
CA ILE A 108 10.37 0.93 -7.80
C ILE A 108 11.46 -0.13 -7.92
N ILE A 109 11.83 -0.80 -6.81
CA ILE A 109 12.94 -1.77 -6.81
C ILE A 109 12.67 -2.93 -7.78
N PRO A 110 11.53 -3.65 -7.72
CA PRO A 110 11.28 -4.73 -8.66
C PRO A 110 11.02 -4.26 -10.09
N LEU A 111 10.43 -3.07 -10.28
CA LEU A 111 10.18 -2.53 -11.62
C LEU A 111 11.50 -2.21 -12.34
N VAL A 112 12.39 -1.46 -11.68
CA VAL A 112 13.72 -1.13 -12.23
C VAL A 112 14.55 -2.40 -12.39
N GLY A 113 14.55 -3.29 -11.39
CA GLY A 113 15.24 -4.57 -11.47
C GLY A 113 14.75 -5.43 -12.64
N GLY A 114 13.44 -5.48 -12.87
CA GLY A 114 12.83 -6.17 -14.00
C GLY A 114 13.24 -5.59 -15.34
N ILE A 115 13.25 -4.26 -15.49
CA ILE A 115 13.71 -3.59 -16.72
C ILE A 115 15.18 -3.94 -17.00
N ILE A 116 16.04 -3.89 -15.98
CA ILE A 116 17.47 -4.26 -16.11
C ILE A 116 17.60 -5.73 -16.54
N LEU A 117 16.87 -6.65 -15.92
CA LEU A 117 16.90 -8.07 -16.30
C LEU A 117 16.40 -8.31 -17.73
N ILE A 118 15.39 -7.56 -18.20
CA ILE A 118 14.91 -7.67 -19.58
C ILE A 118 16.02 -7.28 -20.56
N MET A 119 16.82 -6.27 -20.25
CA MET A 119 17.96 -5.86 -21.09
C MET A 119 19.10 -6.87 -21.07
N MET A 120 19.33 -7.55 -19.94
CA MET A 120 20.43 -8.52 -19.78
C MET A 120 20.09 -9.90 -20.33
N ALA A 121 18.86 -10.37 -20.10
CA ALA A 121 18.40 -11.73 -20.38
C ALA A 121 16.93 -11.70 -20.81
N PHE A 122 16.69 -11.18 -22.00
CA PHE A 122 15.34 -11.02 -22.54
C PHE A 122 14.59 -12.36 -22.61
N THR A 123 13.42 -12.41 -21.97
CA THR A 123 12.45 -13.49 -22.14
C THR A 123 11.04 -12.92 -22.13
N TRP A 124 10.14 -13.52 -22.92
CA TRP A 124 8.73 -13.12 -22.95
C TRP A 124 8.04 -13.29 -21.59
N LEU A 125 8.46 -14.30 -20.81
CA LEU A 125 7.96 -14.52 -19.46
C LEU A 125 8.29 -13.32 -18.56
N LEU A 126 9.54 -12.83 -18.59
CA LEU A 126 9.97 -11.71 -17.77
C LEU A 126 9.23 -10.41 -18.18
N VAL A 127 9.05 -10.17 -19.48
CA VAL A 127 8.25 -9.04 -19.97
C VAL A 127 6.81 -9.11 -19.45
N ALA A 128 6.18 -10.29 -19.53
CA ALA A 128 4.82 -10.49 -19.03
C ALA A 128 4.72 -10.28 -17.52
N LEU A 129 5.70 -10.74 -16.74
CA LEU A 129 5.74 -10.55 -15.29
C LEU A 129 5.95 -9.09 -14.89
N VAL A 130 6.84 -8.37 -15.56
CA VAL A 130 7.07 -6.93 -15.30
C VAL A 130 5.83 -6.12 -15.69
N ALA A 131 5.17 -6.43 -16.80
CA ALA A 131 3.92 -5.80 -17.19
C ALA A 131 2.80 -6.06 -16.18
N LEU A 132 2.61 -7.32 -15.77
CA LEU A 132 1.65 -7.70 -14.74
C LEU A 132 1.94 -7.00 -13.40
N PHE A 133 3.21 -6.96 -12.99
CA PHE A 133 3.65 -6.27 -11.79
C PHE A 133 3.28 -4.78 -11.85
N ALA A 134 3.57 -4.09 -12.95
CA ALA A 134 3.22 -2.69 -13.13
C ALA A 134 1.70 -2.47 -13.09
N ILE A 135 0.91 -3.31 -13.77
CA ILE A 135 -0.56 -3.22 -13.76
C ILE A 135 -1.10 -3.40 -12.34
N LEU A 136 -0.60 -4.36 -11.57
CA LEU A 136 -1.06 -4.58 -10.20
C LEU A 136 -0.59 -3.45 -9.26
N ALA A 137 0.67 -3.05 -9.37
CA ALA A 137 1.29 -2.02 -8.53
C ALA A 137 0.59 -0.66 -8.69
N PHE A 138 0.36 -0.22 -9.93
CA PHE A 138 -0.27 1.07 -10.21
C PHE A 138 -1.79 0.93 -10.35
N GLY A 139 -2.26 0.11 -11.28
CA GLY A 139 -3.69 -0.04 -11.57
C GLY A 139 -4.45 -0.74 -10.45
N GLY A 140 -3.98 -1.91 -10.00
CA GLY A 140 -4.61 -2.68 -8.93
C GLY A 140 -4.70 -1.88 -7.63
N THR A 141 -3.60 -1.27 -7.21
CA THR A 141 -3.56 -0.40 -6.03
C THR A 141 -4.45 0.84 -6.19
N ALA A 142 -4.44 1.50 -7.35
CA ALA A 142 -5.29 2.67 -7.61
C ALA A 142 -6.78 2.32 -7.57
N VAL A 143 -7.20 1.20 -8.15
CA VAL A 143 -8.59 0.74 -8.14
C VAL A 143 -9.02 0.35 -6.72
N ILE A 144 -8.21 -0.42 -5.99
CA ILE A 144 -8.52 -0.81 -4.61
C ILE A 144 -8.62 0.42 -3.71
N ARG A 145 -7.64 1.33 -3.79
CA ARG A 145 -7.61 2.51 -2.92
C ARG A 145 -8.63 3.55 -3.34
N GLY A 146 -8.69 3.94 -4.61
CA GLY A 146 -9.58 4.99 -5.11
C GLY A 146 -11.04 4.55 -5.15
N SER A 147 -11.35 3.43 -5.79
CA SER A 147 -12.73 3.02 -6.06
C SER A 147 -13.39 2.25 -4.91
N PHE A 148 -12.63 1.45 -4.16
CA PHE A 148 -13.19 0.55 -3.15
C PHE A 148 -12.94 0.98 -1.71
N ALA A 149 -11.74 1.46 -1.35
CA ALA A 149 -11.39 1.76 0.04
C ALA A 149 -11.60 3.23 0.42
N CYS A 150 -10.86 4.16 -0.17
CA CYS A 150 -10.84 5.57 0.23
C CYS A 150 -12.18 6.28 -0.01
N LYS A 151 -12.95 5.90 -1.03
CA LYS A 151 -14.28 6.47 -1.31
C LYS A 151 -15.27 6.26 -0.16
N TYR A 152 -15.17 5.15 0.57
CA TYR A 152 -16.09 4.77 1.65
C TYR A 152 -15.42 4.75 3.03
N CYS A 153 -14.26 5.41 3.15
CA CYS A 153 -13.42 5.37 4.35
C CYS A 153 -13.81 6.47 5.35
N LYS A 154 -14.29 6.08 6.53
CA LYS A 154 -14.66 7.00 7.61
C LYS A 154 -13.46 7.76 8.20
N GLN A 155 -12.26 7.18 8.13
CA GLN A 155 -11.03 7.87 8.54
C GLN A 155 -10.74 9.09 7.64
N ARG A 156 -11.20 9.07 6.38
CA ARG A 156 -11.06 10.21 5.46
C ARG A 156 -11.83 11.42 5.98
N GLU A 157 -13.09 11.22 6.39
CA GLU A 157 -13.95 12.27 6.96
C GLU A 157 -13.39 12.85 8.27
N ILE A 158 -12.79 12.01 9.11
CA ILE A 158 -12.18 12.43 10.39
C ILE A 158 -10.84 13.17 10.14
N GLY A 159 -10.16 12.85 9.05
CA GLY A 159 -8.88 13.40 8.66
C GLY A 159 -7.91 12.31 8.21
N CYS A 160 -7.58 12.32 6.92
CA CYS A 160 -6.53 11.49 6.34
C CYS A 160 -5.32 12.35 5.96
N PRO A 161 -4.15 12.14 6.57
CA PRO A 161 -2.94 12.89 6.22
C PRO A 161 -2.54 12.75 4.74
N ALA A 162 -2.88 11.63 4.10
CA ALA A 162 -2.59 11.42 2.68
C ALA A 162 -3.44 12.33 1.79
N GLU A 163 -4.71 12.56 2.13
CA GLU A 163 -5.57 13.47 1.37
C GLU A 163 -5.04 14.90 1.41
N ARG A 164 -4.57 15.37 2.58
CA ARG A 164 -3.98 16.71 2.73
C ARG A 164 -2.72 16.91 1.87
N LEU A 165 -1.95 15.86 1.63
CA LEU A 165 -0.75 15.92 0.80
C LEU A 165 -1.11 16.08 -0.68
N PHE A 166 -2.08 15.30 -1.17
CA PHE A 166 -2.52 15.34 -2.56
C PHE A 166 -3.43 16.54 -2.87
N SER A 167 -4.17 17.07 -1.89
CA SER A 167 -5.01 18.26 -2.08
C SER A 167 -4.23 19.58 -2.04
N LYS A 168 -3.02 19.60 -1.44
CA LYS A 168 -2.18 20.82 -1.38
C LYS A 168 -1.52 21.17 -2.71
N GLU A 169 -1.39 20.21 -3.62
CA GLU A 169 -0.82 20.44 -4.96
C GLU A 169 -1.77 21.17 -5.91
N GLU A 170 -3.09 21.16 -5.68
CA GLU A 170 -4.05 21.84 -6.57
C GLU A 170 -4.00 23.37 -6.46
N THR A 171 -3.42 23.94 -5.39
CA THR A 171 -3.36 25.40 -5.17
C THR A 171 -2.05 26.08 -5.62
N HIS A 172 -1.16 25.38 -6.33
CA HIS A 172 0.11 25.96 -6.82
C HIS A 172 0.21 26.06 -8.35
N HIS A 173 -0.91 25.93 -9.05
CA HIS A 173 -1.02 26.16 -10.49
C HIS A 173 -2.05 27.26 -10.79
N GLU A 174 -1.82 28.48 -10.30
CA GLU A 174 -2.40 29.72 -10.83
C GLU A 174 -1.30 30.77 -11.04
#